data_AF-E3VWC0-F1
#
_entry.id   AF-E3VWC0-F1
#
_cell.length_a   1.000
_cell.length_b   1.000
_cell.length_c   1.000
_cell.angle_alpha   90.00
_cell.angle_beta   90.00
_cell.angle_gamma   90.00
#
_symmetry.space_group_name_H-M   'P 1'
#
loop_
_entity.id
_entity.type
_entity.pdbx_description
1 polymer ?
#
loop_
_entity_poly.entity_id
_entity_poly.type
_entity_poly.pdbx_seq_one_letter_code
_entity_poly.pdbx_strand_id
1 'polypeptide(L)' 'VEAITPQTLINIRPVVAAIKEFFGTSQLSQFMYQNNPLSGLTHKRRLSALGPGGLSRERAGLEV' A
#
# COMPACT_ATOMS: atom_id res chain seq x y z
N VAL A 1 -36.08 26.09 -0.65
CA VAL A 1 -35.19 25.04 -0.11
C VAL A 1 -34.34 24.58 -1.26
N GLU A 2 -33.07 24.98 -1.31
CA GLU A 2 -32.14 24.51 -2.34
C GLU A 2 -32.02 22.99 -2.25
N ALA A 3 -32.14 22.31 -3.38
CA ALA A 3 -32.10 20.85 -3.43
C ALA A 3 -30.71 20.36 -3.00
N ILE A 4 -30.64 19.67 -1.86
CA ILE A 4 -29.42 19.01 -1.39
C ILE A 4 -29.07 17.92 -2.41
N THR A 5 -27.96 18.10 -3.13
CA THR A 5 -27.43 17.07 -4.03
C THR A 5 -26.39 16.22 -3.28
N PRO A 6 -26.29 14.91 -3.53
CA PRO A 6 -25.34 14.04 -2.82
C PRO A 6 -23.87 14.48 -2.92
N GLN A 7 -23.53 15.24 -3.97
CA GLN A 7 -22.20 15.78 -4.20
C GLN A 7 -21.78 16.84 -3.17
N THR A 8 -22.73 17.57 -2.57
CA THR A 8 -22.42 18.57 -1.53
C THR A 8 -22.25 17.93 -0.14
N LEU A 9 -22.63 16.66 0.02
CA LEU A 9 -22.56 15.94 1.28
C LEU A 9 -21.23 15.22 1.51
N ILE A 10 -20.50 14.87 0.45
CA ILE A 10 -19.30 14.01 0.54
C ILE A 10 -18.05 14.77 0.14
N ASN A 11 -17.08 14.84 1.05
CA ASN A 11 -15.74 15.34 0.76
C ASN A 11 -14.83 14.19 0.28
N ILE A 12 -14.37 14.25 -0.98
CA ILE A 12 -13.49 13.24 -1.57
C ILE A 12 -12.01 13.39 -1.19
N ARG A 13 -11.59 14.54 -0.64
CA ARG A 13 -10.18 14.83 -0.37
C ARG A 13 -9.50 13.82 0.56
N PRO A 14 -10.13 13.36 1.66
CA PRO A 14 -9.53 12.36 2.56
C PRO A 14 -9.29 11.02 1.86
N VAL A 15 -10.19 10.61 0.98
CA VAL A 15 -10.05 9.35 0.22
C VAL A 15 -8.86 9.42 -0.72
N VAL A 16 -8.73 10.53 -1.46
CA VAL A 16 -7.59 10.75 -2.36
C VAL A 16 -6.28 10.82 -1.59
N ALA A 17 -6.27 11.47 -0.42
CA ALA A 17 -5.09 11.57 0.43
C ALA A 17 -4.63 10.19 0.92
N ALA A 18 -5.55 9.36 1.42
CA ALA A 18 -5.23 8.01 1.90
C ALA A 18 -4.64 7.13 0.79
N ILE A 19 -5.18 7.20 -0.43
CA ILE A 19 -4.65 6.45 -1.58
C ILE A 19 -3.24 6.93 -1.94
N LYS A 20 -3.02 8.25 -1.97
CA LYS A 20 -1.70 8.83 -2.28
C LYS A 20 -0.65 8.45 -1.23
N GLU A 21 -1.01 8.50 0.05
CA GLU A 21 -0.12 8.10 1.13
C GLU A 21 0.25 6.61 1.02
N PHE A 22 -0.74 5.75 0.78
CA PHE A 22 -0.51 4.32 0.61
C PHE A 22 0.48 4.03 -0.52
N PHE A 23 0.27 4.56 -1.73
CA PHE A 23 1.19 4.26 -2.84
C PHE A 23 2.50 5.04 -2.78
N GLY A 24 2.54 6.18 -2.10
CA GLY A 24 3.71 7.03 -2.00
C GLY A 24 4.75 6.56 -0.98
N THR A 25 4.33 6.10 0.19
CA THR A 25 5.24 5.84 1.32
C THR A 25 5.02 4.51 2.03
N SER A 26 4.01 3.70 1.65
CA SER A 26 3.79 2.40 2.29
C SER A 26 4.99 1.47 2.10
N GLN A 27 5.34 0.74 3.17
CA GLN A 27 6.38 -0.30 3.13
C GLN A 27 6.09 -1.43 2.12
N LEU A 28 4.82 -1.62 1.76
CA LEU A 28 4.38 -2.59 0.76
C LEU A 28 4.44 -2.02 -0.67
N SER A 29 4.46 -0.70 -0.84
CA SER A 29 4.60 -0.03 -2.14
C SER A 29 6.09 0.12 -2.47
N GLN A 30 6.68 -0.94 -3.01
CA GLN A 30 8.13 -0.99 -3.27
C GLN A 30 8.46 -0.61 -4.72
N PHE A 31 9.63 0.00 -4.89
CA PHE A 31 10.17 0.27 -6.22
C PHE A 31 10.52 -1.04 -6.92
N MET A 32 9.97 -1.25 -8.12
CA MET A 32 10.11 -2.51 -8.84
C MET A 32 11.55 -2.77 -9.29
N TYR A 33 12.00 -4.02 -9.16
CA TYR A 33 13.29 -4.45 -9.70
C TYR A 33 13.12 -4.83 -11.16
N GLN A 34 13.87 -4.17 -12.05
CA GLN A 34 13.74 -4.30 -13.51
C GLN A 34 15.07 -4.53 -14.24
N ASN A 35 16.11 -5.00 -13.54
CA ASN A 35 17.40 -5.32 -14.16
C ASN A 35 17.29 -6.42 -15.22
N ASN A 36 16.35 -7.35 -15.08
CA ASN A 36 16.05 -8.38 -16.06
C ASN A 36 14.60 -8.91 -15.88
N PRO A 37 14.04 -9.62 -16.88
CA PRO A 37 12.67 -10.14 -16.81
C PRO A 37 12.42 -11.09 -15.64
N LEU A 38 13.42 -11.89 -15.25
CA LEU A 38 13.31 -12.85 -14.15
C LEU A 38 13.18 -12.13 -12.80
N SER A 39 13.99 -11.11 -12.53
CA SER A 39 13.89 -10.29 -11.32
C SER A 39 12.54 -9.58 -11.24
N GLY A 40 12.03 -9.08 -12.36
CA GLY A 40 10.69 -8.48 -12.41
C GLY A 40 9.59 -9.50 -12.07
N LEU A 41 9.69 -10.73 -12.59
CA LEU A 41 8.76 -11.80 -12.30
C LEU A 41 8.82 -12.22 -10.82
N THR A 42 10.03 -12.42 -10.28
CA THR A 42 10.24 -12.80 -8.88
C THR A 42 9.75 -11.72 -7.93
N HIS A 43 10.00 -10.43 -8.21
CA HIS A 43 9.52 -9.35 -7.35
C HIS A 43 7.99 -9.29 -7.34
N LYS A 44 7.33 -9.38 -8.49
CA LYS A 44 5.85 -9.38 -8.57
C LYS A 44 5.20 -10.59 -7.87
N ARG A 45 5.91 -11.71 -7.77
CA ARG A 45 5.45 -12.94 -7.10
C ARG A 45 5.88 -13.04 -5.63
N ARG A 46 6.60 -12.06 -5.09
CA ARG A 46 7.13 -12.10 -3.73
C ARG A 46 6.03 -11.77 -2.71
N LEU A 47 5.90 -12.61 -1.69
CA LEU A 47 5.07 -12.35 -0.51
C LEU A 47 5.93 -11.83 0.64
N SER A 48 5.41 -10.89 1.43
CA SER A 48 6.11 -10.30 2.59
C SER A 48 5.26 -10.45 3.85
N ALA A 49 5.84 -11.07 4.88
CA ALA A 49 5.28 -11.07 6.23
C ALA A 49 5.61 -9.78 7.01
N LEU A 50 6.43 -8.91 6.43
CA LEU A 50 6.85 -7.64 7.02
C LEU A 50 5.94 -6.51 6.52
N GLY A 51 5.56 -5.60 7.42
CA GLY A 51 4.75 -4.42 7.12
C GLY A 51 3.90 -3.97 8.30
N PRO A 52 3.11 -2.90 8.16
CA PRO A 52 2.11 -2.53 9.16
C PRO A 52 1.16 -3.69 9.46
N GLY A 53 1.06 -4.11 10.71
CA GLY A 53 0.27 -5.28 11.12
C GLY A 53 0.92 -6.65 10.88
N GLY A 54 2.13 -6.69 10.31
CA GLY A 54 2.94 -7.90 10.13
C GLY A 54 4.04 -8.05 11.18
N LEU A 55 5.00 -8.93 10.90
CA LEU A 55 6.17 -9.14 11.74
C LEU A 55 7.13 -7.94 11.62
N SER A 56 7.77 -7.57 12.73
CA SER A 56 8.96 -6.71 12.69
C SER A 56 10.21 -7.59 12.62
N ARG A 57 11.27 -7.08 11.95
CA ARG A 57 12.54 -7.82 11.81
C ARG A 57 13.17 -8.19 13.15
N GLU A 58 12.92 -7.38 14.17
CA GLU A 58 13.44 -7.57 15.53
C GLU A 58 12.63 -8.59 16.35
N ARG A 59 11.36 -8.84 15.99
CA ARG A 59 10.45 -9.76 16.70
C ARG A 59 10.16 -11.05 15.95
N ALA A 60 10.73 -11.25 14.76
CA ALA A 60 10.63 -12.50 14.03
C ALA A 60 11.42 -13.59 14.78
N GLY A 61 10.71 -14.60 15.30
CA GLY A 61 11.30 -15.75 16.00
C GLY A 61 11.77 -16.86 15.05
N LEU A 62 12.19 -17.99 15.60
CA LEU A 62 12.62 -19.16 14.82
C LEU A 62 11.44 -19.94 14.20
N GLU A 63 10.26 -19.88 14.82
CA GLU A 63 9.08 -20.69 14.46
C GLU A 63 8.14 -20.04 13.43
N VAL A 64 8.54 -18.91 12.82
CA VAL A 64 7.75 -18.19 11.80
C VAL A 64 8.20 -18.49 10.38
#